data_AF-A0A8T4SYL8-F1
#
_entry.id   AF-A0A8T4SYL8-F1
#
_cell.length_a   1.000
_cell.length_b   1.000
_cell.length_c   1.000
_cell.angle_alpha   90.00
_cell.angle_beta   90.00
_cell.angle_gamma   90.00
#
_symmetry.space_group_name_H-M   'P 1'
#
loop_
_entity.id
_entity.type
_entity.pdbx_description
1 polymer ?
#
loop_
_entity_poly.entity_id
_entity_poly.type
_entity_poly.pdbx_seq_one_letter_code
_entity_poly.pdbx_strand_id
1 'polypeptide(L)'
;MDVNELIAKIELRSKQYAEDHHVRRDDDWFLLKIQEEFGELTQKYLMLTDRARQKEMSKEEIRKDLEYEFADLFCQIILFGEHNNIDLLKNVQEKWLKHLR
;
A
#
# COMPACT_ATOMS: atom_id res chain seq x y z
N MET A 1 7.91 7.82 15.73
CA MET A 1 8.56 6.95 14.74
C MET A 1 8.99 7.84 13.60
N ASP A 2 10.28 7.84 13.28
CA ASP A 2 10.79 8.49 12.07
C ASP A 2 10.33 7.71 10.81
N VAL A 3 10.34 8.35 9.65
CA VAL A 3 9.94 7.70 8.38
C VAL A 3 10.86 6.52 8.06
N ASN A 4 12.17 6.62 8.31
CA ASN A 4 13.06 5.49 8.05
C ASN A 4 12.76 4.30 9.00
N GLU A 5 12.42 4.60 10.26
CA GLU A 5 11.99 3.58 11.21
C GLU A 5 10.67 2.93 10.79
N LEU A 6 9.74 3.70 10.22
CA LEU A 6 8.50 3.18 9.64
C LEU A 6 8.79 2.25 8.45
N ILE A 7 9.61 2.69 7.49
CA ILE A 7 9.99 1.91 6.31
C ILE A 7 10.63 0.58 6.74
N ALA A 8 11.55 0.61 7.71
CA ALA A 8 12.19 -0.59 8.24
C ALA A 8 11.18 -1.57 8.86
N LYS A 9 10.16 -1.08 9.57
CA LYS A 9 9.10 -1.93 10.14
C LYS A 9 8.16 -2.50 9.07
N ILE A 10 7.83 -1.72 8.04
CA ILE A 10 7.04 -2.18 6.90
C ILE A 10 7.79 -3.32 6.18
N GLU A 11 9.08 -3.14 5.91
CA GLU A 11 9.93 -4.17 5.27
C GLU A 11 10.02 -5.43 6.13
N LEU A 12 10.22 -5.29 7.45
CA LEU A 12 10.23 -6.42 8.38
C LEU A 12 8.89 -7.19 8.34
N ARG A 13 7.75 -6.47 8.38
CA ARG A 13 6.44 -7.10 8.34
C ARG A 13 6.20 -7.81 7.01
N SER A 14 6.64 -7.23 5.90
CA SER A 14 6.54 -7.83 4.56
C SER A 14 7.37 -9.11 4.43
N LYS A 15 8.59 -9.13 5.01
CA LYS A 15 9.41 -10.35 5.10
C LYS A 15 8.71 -11.46 5.88
N GLN A 16 8.17 -11.14 7.06
CA GLN A 16 7.43 -12.10 7.88
C GLN A 16 6.22 -12.66 7.13
N TYR A 17 5.45 -11.80 6.45
CA TYR A 17 4.34 -12.25 5.61
C TYR A 17 4.79 -13.23 4.53
N ALA A 18 5.89 -12.94 3.83
CA ALA A 18 6.41 -13.84 2.79
C ALA A 18 6.90 -15.18 3.34
N GLU A 19 7.49 -15.20 4.54
CA GLU A 19 7.86 -16.42 5.25
C GLU A 19 6.62 -17.23 5.65
N ASP A 20 5.65 -16.58 6.28
CA ASP A 20 4.39 -17.18 6.76
C ASP A 20 3.56 -17.80 5.62
N HIS A 21 3.57 -17.15 4.45
CA HIS A 21 2.75 -17.54 3.30
C HIS A 21 3.53 -18.23 2.17
N HIS A 22 4.82 -18.52 2.36
CA HIS A 22 5.70 -19.15 1.36
C HIS A 22 5.72 -18.42 0.01
N VAL A 23 5.73 -17.09 0.06
CA VAL A 23 5.70 -16.22 -1.10
C VAL A 23 7.11 -15.77 -1.45
N ARG A 24 7.47 -15.87 -2.74
CA ARG A 24 8.72 -15.27 -3.24
C ARG A 24 8.46 -13.79 -3.56
N ARG A 25 9.20 -12.90 -2.90
CA ARG A 25 9.18 -11.45 -3.15
C ARG A 25 10.19 -11.07 -4.24
N ASP A 26 9.95 -11.50 -5.48
CA ASP A 26 10.75 -11.11 -6.64
C ASP A 26 10.20 -9.84 -7.31
N ASP A 27 10.87 -9.40 -8.38
CA ASP A 27 10.54 -8.14 -9.09
C ASP A 27 9.07 -8.08 -9.51
N ASP A 28 8.54 -9.20 -10.03
CA ASP A 28 7.15 -9.31 -10.46
C ASP A 28 6.19 -9.25 -9.27
N TRP A 29 6.54 -9.89 -8.15
CA TRP A 29 5.71 -9.90 -6.95
C TRP A 29 5.38 -8.50 -6.43
N PHE A 30 6.38 -7.61 -6.32
CA PHE A 30 6.14 -6.26 -5.80
C PHE A 30 5.22 -5.45 -6.71
N LEU A 31 5.41 -5.56 -8.03
CA LEU A 31 4.56 -4.86 -9.00
C LEU A 31 3.13 -5.40 -8.98
N LEU A 32 2.97 -6.73 -8.99
CA LEU A 32 1.66 -7.38 -8.98
C LEU A 32 0.91 -7.14 -7.66
N LYS A 33 1.61 -7.11 -6.52
CA LYS A 33 0.99 -6.74 -5.24
C LYS A 33 0.45 -5.31 -5.26
N ILE A 34 1.15 -4.34 -5.84
CA ILE A 34 0.59 -2.98 -6.00
C ILE A 34 -0.74 -3.02 -6.79
N GLN A 35 -0.80 -3.80 -7.87
CA GLN A 35 -2.04 -3.95 -8.65
C GLN A 35 -3.15 -4.59 -7.81
N GLU A 36 -2.82 -5.61 -7.02
CA GLU A 36 -3.75 -6.29 -6.10
C GLU A 36 -4.35 -5.31 -5.08
N GLU A 37 -3.49 -4.63 -4.29
CA GLU A 37 -3.95 -3.66 -3.27
C GLU A 37 -4.77 -2.52 -3.88
N PHE A 38 -4.37 -2.04 -5.07
CA PHE A 38 -5.13 -1.02 -5.78
C PHE A 38 -6.52 -1.53 -6.21
N GLY A 39 -6.62 -2.80 -6.60
CA GLY A 39 -7.88 -3.46 -6.91
C GLY A 39 -8.79 -3.59 -5.69
N GLU A 40 -8.23 -3.96 -4.54
CA GLU A 40 -8.96 -4.08 -3.27
C GLU A 40 -9.45 -2.70 -2.79
N LEU A 41 -8.58 -1.69 -2.82
CA LEU A 41 -8.96 -0.29 -2.57
C LEU A 41 -10.09 0.17 -3.49
N THR A 42 -9.99 -0.13 -4.79
CA THR A 42 -11.00 0.21 -5.79
C THR A 42 -12.33 -0.46 -5.45
N GLN A 43 -12.32 -1.75 -5.08
CA GLN A 43 -13.52 -2.48 -4.68
C GLN A 43 -14.20 -1.80 -3.49
N LYS A 44 -13.45 -1.53 -2.40
CA LYS A 44 -14.02 -0.89 -1.20
C LYS A 44 -14.55 0.51 -1.50
N TYR A 45 -13.88 1.27 -2.38
CA TYR A 45 -14.35 2.59 -2.78
C TYR A 45 -15.66 2.53 -3.58
N LEU A 46 -15.80 1.57 -4.49
CA LEU A 46 -17.05 1.35 -5.23
C LEU A 46 -18.18 0.88 -4.30
N MET A 47 -17.90 0.04 -3.31
CA MET A 47 -18.88 -0.36 -2.29
C MET A 47 -19.33 0.84 -1.43
N LEU A 48 -18.39 1.68 -1.01
CA LEU A 48 -18.67 2.87 -0.21
C LEU A 48 -19.55 3.87 -0.97
N THR A 49 -19.37 3.95 -2.29
CA THR A 49 -20.09 4.87 -3.18
C THR A 49 -21.30 4.24 -3.91
N ASP A 50 -21.78 3.08 -3.43
CA ASP A 50 -22.98 2.39 -3.95
C ASP A 50 -22.91 1.97 -5.43
N ARG A 51 -21.69 1.77 -5.94
CA ARG A 51 -21.41 1.29 -7.29
C ARG A 51 -20.99 -0.18 -7.33
N ALA A 52 -20.97 -0.86 -6.18
CA ALA A 52 -20.73 -2.28 -6.05
C ALA A 52 -21.59 -2.89 -4.93
N ARG A 53 -21.74 -4.21 -4.93
CA ARG A 53 -22.50 -4.95 -3.89
C ARG A 53 -21.82 -4.78 -2.52
N GLN A 54 -22.61 -4.45 -1.49
CA GLN A 54 -22.11 -4.21 -0.13
C GLN A 54 -21.72 -5.49 0.64
N LYS A 55 -22.02 -6.70 0.13
CA LYS A 55 -21.62 -8.00 0.73
C LYS A 55 -21.95 -8.12 2.23
N GLU A 56 -23.15 -7.69 2.63
CA GLU A 56 -23.63 -7.73 4.03
C GLU A 56 -22.86 -6.81 5.01
N MET A 57 -21.98 -5.93 4.50
CA MET A 57 -21.26 -4.97 5.31
C MET A 57 -22.02 -3.66 5.47
N SER A 58 -21.94 -3.05 6.65
CA SER A 58 -22.34 -1.67 6.90
C SER A 58 -21.42 -0.66 6.19
N LYS A 59 -21.89 0.59 6.06
CA LYS A 59 -21.07 1.66 5.46
C LYS A 59 -19.85 1.99 6.30
N GLU A 60 -19.98 1.89 7.61
CA GLU A 60 -18.90 2.10 8.57
C GLU A 60 -17.81 1.03 8.43
N GLU A 61 -18.19 -0.24 8.28
CA GLU A 61 -17.24 -1.33 8.02
C GLU A 61 -16.55 -1.17 6.66
N ILE A 62 -17.31 -0.85 5.60
CA ILE A 62 -16.73 -0.60 4.27
C ILE A 62 -15.75 0.57 4.32
N ARG A 63 -16.07 1.63 5.07
CA ARG A 63 -15.21 2.80 5.22
C ARG A 63 -13.90 2.43 5.94
N LYS A 64 -13.99 1.62 6.99
CA LYS A 64 -12.82 1.15 7.72
C LYS A 64 -11.93 0.26 6.85
N ASP A 65 -12.51 -0.67 6.11
CA ASP A 65 -11.77 -1.52 5.19
C ASP A 65 -11.08 -0.67 4.11
N LEU A 66 -11.76 0.32 3.53
CA LEU A 66 -11.15 1.26 2.58
C LEU A 66 -9.89 1.94 3.15
N GLU A 67 -9.91 2.32 4.43
CA GLU A 67 -8.76 2.94 5.09
C GLU A 67 -7.61 1.95 5.26
N TYR A 68 -7.89 0.67 5.48
CA TYR A 68 -6.88 -0.40 5.52
C TYR A 68 -6.29 -0.66 4.13
N GLU A 69 -7.11 -0.83 3.09
CA GLU A 69 -6.60 -1.03 1.71
C GLU A 69 -5.76 0.17 1.25
N PHE A 70 -6.09 1.38 1.71
CA PHE A 70 -5.31 2.57 1.40
C PHE A 70 -3.93 2.53 2.08
N ALA A 71 -3.88 2.05 3.32
CA ALA A 71 -2.62 1.85 4.04
C ALA A 71 -1.78 0.73 3.40
N ASP A 72 -2.41 -0.37 2.96
CA ASP A 72 -1.73 -1.49 2.32
C ASP A 72 -1.13 -1.08 0.97
N LEU A 73 -1.89 -0.36 0.14
CA LEU A 73 -1.35 0.21 -1.10
C LEU A 73 -0.16 1.15 -0.84
N PHE A 74 -0.26 2.02 0.16
CA PHE A 74 0.84 2.91 0.53
C PHE A 74 2.10 2.13 0.96
N CYS A 75 1.93 1.09 1.78
CA CYS A 75 3.03 0.23 2.20
C CYS A 75 3.65 -0.51 1.02
N GLN A 76 2.86 -1.04 0.07
CA GLN A 76 3.40 -1.71 -1.11
C GLN A 76 4.15 -0.78 -2.06
N ILE A 77 3.73 0.48 -2.19
CA ILE A 77 4.49 1.48 -2.95
C ILE A 77 5.87 1.74 -2.32
N ILE A 78 5.93 1.85 -0.99
CA ILE A 78 7.21 1.97 -0.26
C ILE A 78 8.09 0.74 -0.50
N LEU A 79 7.53 -0.45 -0.30
CA LEU A 79 8.22 -1.73 -0.47
C LEU A 79 8.79 -1.91 -1.89
N PHE A 80 8.01 -1.54 -2.91
CA PHE A 80 8.47 -1.52 -4.29
C PHE A 80 9.64 -0.54 -4.50
N GLY A 81 9.59 0.63 -3.85
CA GLY A 81 10.67 1.60 -3.86
C GLY A 81 11.95 1.05 -3.26
N GLU A 82 11.87 0.48 -2.05
CA GLU A 82 13.00 -0.14 -1.35
C GLU A 82 13.63 -1.27 -2.19
N HIS A 83 12.81 -2.16 -2.76
CA HIS A 83 13.28 -3.26 -3.61
C HIS A 83 14.06 -2.77 -4.84
N ASN A 84 13.64 -1.65 -5.43
CA ASN A 84 14.28 -1.05 -6.60
C ASN A 84 15.34 0.02 -6.26
N ASN A 85 15.71 0.18 -4.99
CA ASN A 85 16.65 1.21 -4.51
C ASN A 85 16.23 2.65 -4.88
N ILE A 86 14.92 2.93 -4.82
CA ILE A 86 14.34 4.23 -5.10
C ILE A 86 14.17 5.00 -3.79
N ASP A 87 14.90 6.10 -3.62
CA ASP A 87 14.68 7.05 -2.52
C ASP A 87 13.41 7.88 -2.79
N LEU A 88 12.26 7.33 -2.37
CA LEU A 88 10.96 7.93 -2.62
C LEU A 88 10.84 9.32 -1.95
N LEU A 89 11.32 9.46 -0.71
CA LEU A 89 11.20 10.73 0.03
C LEU A 89 12.02 11.84 -0.61
N LYS A 90 13.28 11.56 -0.96
CA LYS A 90 14.12 12.51 -1.70
C LYS A 90 13.46 12.90 -3.03
N ASN A 91 12.96 11.92 -3.78
CA ASN A 91 12.31 12.18 -5.06
C ASN A 91 11.03 13.02 -4.92
N VAL A 92 10.25 12.83 -3.84
CA VAL A 92 9.09 13.68 -3.53
C VAL A 92 9.55 15.11 -3.23
N GLN A 93 10.60 15.29 -2.43
CA GLN A 93 11.15 16.62 -2.14
C GLN A 93 11.64 17.31 -3.42
N GLU A 94 12.47 16.64 -4.22
CA GLU A 94 13.11 17.20 -5.41
C GLU A 94 12.13 17.43 -6.57
N LYS A 95 11.08 16.60 -6.71
CA LYS A 95 10.13 16.69 -7.83
C LYS A 95 8.89 17.50 -7.48
N TRP A 96 8.24 17.21 -6.36
CA TRP A 96 6.93 17.74 -6.00
C TRP A 96 7.03 18.95 -5.08
N LEU A 97 7.87 18.90 -4.06
CA LEU A 97 7.91 19.94 -3.03
C LEU A 97 8.87 21.09 -3.36
N LYS A 98 9.71 20.95 -4.40
CA LYS A 98 10.72 21.96 -4.79
C LYS A 98 10.18 23.38 -4.98
N HIS A 99 8.88 23.51 -5.27
CA HIS A 99 8.20 24.80 -5.52
C HIS A 99 7.16 25.16 -4.46
N LEU A 100 7.02 24.34 -3.41
CA LEU A 100 6.08 24.60 -2.33
C LEU A 100 6.65 25.75 -1.48
N ARG A 101 5.88 26.84 -1.36
CA ARG A 101 6.21 28.03 -0.55
C ARG A 101 5.53 27.96 0.80
#